data_AF-R7CUB0-F1
#
_entry.id   AF-R7CUB0-F1
#
_cell.length_a   1.000
_cell.length_b   1.000
_cell.length_c   1.000
_cell.angle_alpha   90.00
_cell.angle_beta   90.00
_cell.angle_gamma   90.00
#
_symmetry.space_group_name_H-M   'P 1'
#
loop_
_entity.id
_entity.type
_entity.pdbx_description
1 polymer ?
#
loop_
_entity_poly.entity_id
_entity_poly.type
_entity_poly.pdbx_seq_one_letter_code
_entity_poly.pdbx_strand_id
1 'polypeptide(L)'
;MKRIRNLISVILWLTVLLAAVSCGRLGAVSEKLDVAESLMNARPDSALAVLQGIPASAVKGKKASARYALLSSMALDKNYIDTTTFDILQPAIDYYTQHGTPDEQLRTYYYQGRIYQNQGDDDSAMRSFMKGRDLGKRVTDSLLLAYTLVAQGTLYLKQYKTD
;
A
#
# COMPACT_ATOMS: atom_id res chain seq x y z
N MET A 1 30.80 -31.17 -28.80
CA MET A 1 31.10 -29.72 -28.63
C MET A 1 30.10 -28.78 -29.33
N LYS A 2 29.87 -28.87 -30.66
CA LYS A 2 28.90 -27.99 -31.39
C LYS A 2 27.46 -28.04 -30.85
N ARG A 3 26.92 -29.23 -30.54
CA ARG A 3 25.57 -29.38 -29.95
C ARG A 3 25.42 -28.71 -28.58
N ILE A 4 26.44 -28.82 -27.72
CA ILE A 4 26.45 -28.21 -26.38
C ILE A 4 26.49 -26.68 -26.50
N ARG A 5 27.29 -26.14 -27.42
CA ARG A 5 27.34 -24.70 -27.70
C ARG A 5 25.98 -24.16 -28.20
N ASN A 6 25.30 -24.88 -29.09
CA ASN A 6 23.97 -24.48 -29.56
C ASN A 6 22.92 -24.54 -28.44
N LEU A 7 22.98 -25.54 -27.56
CA LEU A 7 22.10 -25.63 -26.38
C LEU A 7 22.30 -24.46 -25.42
N ILE A 8 23.55 -24.07 -25.14
CA ILE A 8 23.86 -22.90 -24.30
C ILE A 8 23.31 -21.61 -24.92
N SER A 9 23.49 -21.42 -26.23
CA SER A 9 22.93 -20.25 -26.92
C SER A 9 21.40 -20.22 -26.87
N VAL A 10 20.72 -21.35 -27.06
CA VAL A 10 19.24 -21.43 -26.96
C VAL A 10 18.75 -21.11 -25.55
N ILE A 11 19.41 -21.65 -24.52
CA ILE A 11 19.08 -21.35 -23.11
C ILE A 11 19.24 -19.86 -22.82
N LEU A 12 20.35 -19.26 -23.28
CA LEU A 12 20.59 -17.82 -23.10
C LEU A 12 19.50 -16.97 -23.76
N TRP A 13 19.11 -17.29 -25.00
CA TRP A 13 18.00 -16.62 -25.69
C TRP A 13 16.67 -16.76 -24.95
N LEU A 14 16.36 -17.96 -24.43
CA LEU A 14 15.16 -18.18 -23.60
C LEU A 14 15.18 -17.34 -22.32
N THR A 15 16.31 -17.23 -21.63
CA THR A 15 16.41 -16.40 -20.43
C THR A 15 16.20 -14.92 -20.72
N VAL A 16 16.72 -14.41 -21.83
CA VAL A 16 16.52 -13.02 -22.27
C VAL A 16 15.04 -12.76 -22.61
N LEU A 17 14.38 -13.68 -23.33
CA LEU A 17 12.95 -13.57 -23.64
C LEU A 17 12.08 -13.56 -22.37
N LEU A 18 12.35 -14.45 -21.42
CA LEU A 18 11.63 -14.50 -20.14
C LEU A 18 11.83 -13.23 -19.31
N ALA A 19 13.06 -12.69 -19.30
CA ALA A 19 13.36 -11.42 -18.64
C ALA A 19 12.62 -10.24 -19.27
N ALA A 20 12.56 -10.17 -20.61
CA ALA A 20 11.85 -9.10 -21.33
C ALA A 20 10.34 -9.11 -21.04
N VAL A 21 9.70 -10.29 -21.07
CA VAL A 21 8.27 -10.44 -20.73
C VAL A 21 8.01 -10.06 -19.28
N SER A 22 8.90 -10.43 -18.36
CA SER A 22 8.77 -10.06 -16.94
C SER A 22 8.90 -8.54 -16.73
N CYS A 23 9.87 -7.91 -17.39
CA CYS A 23 10.10 -6.46 -17.28
C CYS A 23 8.91 -5.66 -17.83
N GLY A 24 8.35 -6.08 -18.98
CA GLY A 24 7.15 -5.45 -19.56
C GLY A 24 5.92 -5.56 -18.64
N ARG A 25 5.73 -6.71 -17.99
CA ARG A 25 4.64 -6.90 -17.02
C ARG A 25 4.80 -6.01 -15.77
N LEU A 26 6.02 -5.89 -15.25
CA LEU A 26 6.30 -5.02 -14.11
C LEU A 26 6.02 -3.55 -14.45
N GLY A 27 6.39 -3.11 -15.65
CA GLY A 27 6.08 -1.76 -16.16
C GLY A 27 4.58 -1.50 -16.20
N ALA A 28 3.81 -2.40 -16.79
CA ALA A 28 2.35 -2.27 -16.90
C ALA A 28 1.64 -2.25 -15.55
N VAL A 29 2.11 -3.01 -14.55
CA VAL A 29 1.58 -2.94 -13.19
C VAL A 29 1.91 -1.59 -12.56
N SER A 30 3.15 -1.13 -12.67
CA SER A 30 3.55 0.18 -12.12
C SER A 30 2.68 1.31 -12.66
N GLU A 31 2.44 1.34 -13.97
CA GLU A 31 1.59 2.35 -14.62
C GLU A 31 0.16 2.34 -14.06
N LYS A 32 -0.45 1.16 -13.89
CA LYS A 32 -1.79 1.05 -13.28
C LYS A 32 -1.81 1.55 -11.83
N LEU A 33 -0.75 1.28 -11.06
CA LEU A 33 -0.62 1.80 -9.69
C LEU A 33 -0.50 3.33 -9.70
N ASP A 34 0.26 3.90 -10.63
CA ASP A 34 0.39 5.36 -10.80
C ASP A 34 -0.97 6.00 -11.14
N VAL A 35 -1.73 5.38 -12.06
CA VAL A 35 -3.08 5.83 -12.40
C VAL A 35 -4.01 5.76 -11.19
N ALA A 36 -4.04 4.64 -10.47
CA ALA A 36 -4.87 4.49 -9.28
C ALA A 36 -4.51 5.53 -8.20
N GLU A 37 -3.22 5.76 -7.96
CA GLU A 37 -2.75 6.77 -7.00
C GLU A 37 -3.17 8.19 -7.42
N SER A 38 -3.06 8.54 -8.71
CA SER A 38 -3.48 9.85 -9.21
C SER A 38 -4.99 10.11 -9.06
N LEU A 39 -5.80 9.07 -9.15
CA LEU A 39 -7.26 9.14 -8.99
C LEU A 39 -7.70 9.11 -7.53
N MET A 40 -6.83 8.67 -6.62
CA MET A 40 -7.16 8.27 -5.26
C MET A 40 -8.02 9.27 -4.48
N ASN A 41 -7.71 10.57 -4.58
CA ASN A 41 -8.44 11.60 -3.85
C ASN A 41 -9.65 12.16 -4.59
N ALA A 42 -9.60 12.20 -5.92
CA ALA A 42 -10.64 12.83 -6.73
C ALA A 42 -11.76 11.86 -7.17
N ARG A 43 -11.41 10.60 -7.41
CA ARG A 43 -12.27 9.52 -7.92
C ARG A 43 -11.87 8.18 -7.30
N PRO A 44 -12.07 7.99 -5.97
CA PRO A 44 -11.62 6.79 -5.27
C PRO A 44 -12.27 5.51 -5.79
N ASP A 45 -13.51 5.59 -6.29
CA ASP A 45 -14.22 4.49 -6.95
C ASP A 45 -13.49 4.00 -8.22
N SER A 46 -13.03 4.95 -9.04
CA SER A 46 -12.25 4.69 -10.23
C SER A 46 -10.86 4.15 -9.89
N ALA A 47 -10.22 4.68 -8.83
CA ALA A 47 -8.97 4.14 -8.32
C ALA A 47 -9.10 2.68 -7.89
N LEU A 48 -10.18 2.35 -7.16
CA LEU A 48 -10.48 0.99 -6.73
C LEU A 48 -10.69 0.05 -7.93
N ALA A 49 -11.45 0.50 -8.94
CA ALA A 49 -11.68 -0.28 -10.16
C ALA A 49 -10.38 -0.59 -10.92
N VAL A 50 -9.46 0.38 -11.02
CA VAL A 50 -8.14 0.17 -11.62
C VAL A 50 -7.34 -0.88 -10.85
N LEU A 51 -7.33 -0.79 -9.50
CA LEU A 51 -6.61 -1.73 -8.63
C LEU A 51 -7.18 -3.15 -8.70
N GLN A 52 -8.50 -3.30 -8.71
CA GLN A 52 -9.17 -4.60 -8.87
C GLN A 52 -8.93 -5.21 -10.26
N GLY A 53 -8.67 -4.38 -11.27
CA GLY A 53 -8.28 -4.80 -12.61
C GLY A 53 -6.81 -5.24 -12.75
N ILE A 54 -6.03 -5.26 -11.68
CA ILE A 54 -4.66 -5.80 -11.67
C ILE A 54 -4.72 -7.28 -11.26
N PRO A 55 -4.30 -8.23 -12.12
CA PRO A 55 -4.25 -9.63 -11.74
C PRO A 55 -3.27 -9.84 -10.59
N ALA A 56 -3.67 -10.55 -9.53
CA ALA A 56 -2.81 -10.82 -8.37
C ALA A 56 -1.46 -11.46 -8.76
N SER A 57 -1.46 -12.34 -9.78
CA SER A 57 -0.26 -12.99 -10.30
C SER A 57 0.71 -12.05 -11.04
N ALA A 58 0.26 -10.84 -11.39
CA ALA A 58 1.08 -9.82 -12.04
C ALA A 58 1.85 -8.95 -11.02
N VAL A 59 1.36 -8.83 -9.78
CA VAL A 59 2.04 -8.06 -8.72
C VAL A 59 3.18 -8.90 -8.15
N LYS A 60 4.42 -8.60 -8.57
CA LYS A 60 5.60 -9.35 -8.19
C LYS A 60 6.62 -8.50 -7.43
N GLY A 61 7.15 -9.05 -6.35
CA GLY A 61 8.19 -8.43 -5.54
C GLY A 61 7.63 -7.63 -4.37
N LYS A 62 8.35 -7.62 -3.25
CA LYS A 62 7.89 -7.08 -1.96
C LYS A 62 7.42 -5.62 -2.06
N LYS A 63 8.20 -4.76 -2.73
CA LYS A 63 7.85 -3.33 -2.91
C LYS A 63 6.57 -3.13 -3.72
N ALA A 64 6.40 -3.86 -4.82
CA ALA A 64 5.21 -3.75 -5.66
C ALA A 64 3.97 -4.28 -4.92
N SER A 65 4.10 -5.40 -4.20
CA SER A 65 3.05 -5.94 -3.34
C SER A 65 2.67 -4.95 -2.23
N ALA A 66 3.64 -4.32 -1.59
CA ALA A 66 3.40 -3.29 -0.57
C ALA A 66 2.68 -2.06 -1.13
N ARG A 67 3.11 -1.57 -2.30
CA ARG A 67 2.45 -0.43 -2.97
C ARG A 67 1.00 -0.75 -3.34
N TYR A 68 0.78 -1.92 -3.94
CA TYR A 68 -0.56 -2.38 -4.30
C TYR A 68 -1.47 -2.53 -3.08
N ALA A 69 -0.97 -3.15 -2.01
CA ALA A 69 -1.66 -3.31 -0.73
C ALA A 69 -2.07 -1.97 -0.11
N LEU A 70 -1.14 -1.01 -0.08
CA LEU A 70 -1.38 0.31 0.48
C LEU A 70 -2.46 1.06 -0.31
N LEU A 71 -2.31 1.13 -1.64
CA LEU A 71 -3.28 1.81 -2.51
C LEU A 71 -4.66 1.13 -2.46
N SER A 72 -4.72 -0.20 -2.35
CA SER A 72 -5.99 -0.92 -2.21
C SER A 72 -6.69 -0.58 -0.90
N SER A 73 -5.94 -0.54 0.20
CA SER A 73 -6.49 -0.14 1.52
C SER A 73 -6.97 1.31 1.52
N MET A 74 -6.22 2.21 0.88
CA MET A 74 -6.61 3.61 0.68
C MET A 74 -7.94 3.73 -0.08
N ALA A 75 -8.05 3.01 -1.19
CA ALA A 75 -9.23 3.08 -2.04
C ALA A 75 -10.46 2.51 -1.33
N LEU A 76 -10.31 1.43 -0.56
CA LEU A 76 -11.41 0.85 0.23
C LEU A 76 -11.93 1.83 1.29
N ASP A 77 -11.05 2.39 2.13
CA ASP A 77 -11.44 3.38 3.16
C ASP A 77 -12.11 4.61 2.55
N LYS A 78 -11.58 5.16 1.45
CA LYS A 78 -12.16 6.32 0.75
C LYS A 78 -13.49 6.04 0.05
N ASN A 79 -13.80 4.77 -0.23
CA ASN A 79 -15.11 4.35 -0.73
C ASN A 79 -16.05 3.87 0.39
N TYR A 80 -15.69 4.07 1.66
CA TYR A 80 -16.48 3.64 2.82
C TYR A 80 -16.72 2.12 2.85
N ILE A 81 -15.76 1.35 2.32
CA ILE A 81 -15.76 -0.11 2.40
C ILE A 81 -14.88 -0.50 3.57
N ASP A 82 -15.50 -0.57 4.75
CA ASP A 82 -14.79 -0.85 5.99
C ASP A 82 -14.23 -2.27 6.01
N THR A 83 -12.92 -2.36 6.27
CA THR A 83 -12.25 -3.63 6.53
C THR A 83 -11.88 -3.71 8.00
N THR A 84 -11.98 -4.91 8.57
CA THR A 84 -11.60 -5.23 9.94
C THR A 84 -10.47 -6.24 10.00
N THR A 85 -9.88 -6.62 8.86
CA THR A 85 -8.71 -7.49 8.80
C THR A 85 -7.57 -6.77 8.10
N PHE A 86 -6.34 -7.20 8.38
CA PHE A 86 -5.15 -6.64 7.76
C PHE A 86 -4.78 -7.33 6.46
N ASP A 87 -5.54 -8.31 5.96
CA ASP A 87 -5.13 -9.15 4.82
C ASP A 87 -4.69 -8.33 3.60
N ILE A 88 -5.37 -7.21 3.36
CA ILE A 88 -5.06 -6.30 2.25
C ILE A 88 -3.89 -5.39 2.59
N LEU A 89 -3.82 -4.84 3.81
CA LEU A 89 -2.79 -3.87 4.22
C LEU A 89 -1.47 -4.54 4.65
N GLN A 90 -1.47 -5.82 5.00
CA GLN A 90 -0.35 -6.52 5.63
C GLN A 90 0.96 -6.41 4.82
N PRO A 91 0.97 -6.55 3.48
CA PRO A 91 2.19 -6.37 2.70
C PRO A 91 2.79 -4.96 2.83
N ALA A 92 1.95 -3.93 3.01
CA ALA A 92 2.39 -2.57 3.26
C ALA A 92 2.97 -2.41 4.68
N ILE A 93 2.32 -3.01 5.68
CA ILE A 93 2.84 -3.04 7.07
C ILE A 93 4.23 -3.68 7.11
N ASP A 94 4.38 -4.86 6.50
CA ASP A 94 5.62 -5.64 6.53
C ASP A 94 6.79 -4.90 5.85
N TYR A 95 6.50 -4.14 4.79
CA TYR A 95 7.52 -3.51 3.97
C TYR A 95 7.77 -2.05 4.36
N TYR A 96 6.73 -1.21 4.37
CA TYR A 96 6.91 0.24 4.47
C TYR A 96 7.28 0.70 5.87
N THR A 97 6.85 0.01 6.93
CA THR A 97 7.26 0.36 8.30
C THR A 97 8.77 0.29 8.51
N GLN A 98 9.49 -0.51 7.71
CA GLN A 98 10.94 -0.68 7.78
C GLN A 98 11.70 -0.02 6.63
N HIS A 99 11.10 0.03 5.43
CA HIS A 99 11.80 0.41 4.20
C HIS A 99 11.14 1.59 3.45
N GLY A 100 10.00 2.08 3.94
CA GLY A 100 9.26 3.16 3.31
C GLY A 100 9.89 4.53 3.57
N THR A 101 9.58 5.45 2.67
CA THR A 101 9.72 6.88 2.93
C THR A 101 8.82 7.30 4.11
N PRO A 102 9.07 8.46 4.74
CA PRO A 102 8.20 8.97 5.79
C PRO A 102 6.73 9.06 5.37
N ASP A 103 6.42 9.43 4.13
CA ASP A 103 5.03 9.53 3.67
C ASP A 103 4.40 8.14 3.46
N GLU A 104 5.15 7.15 2.95
CA GLU A 104 4.68 5.76 2.85
C GLU A 104 4.46 5.14 4.23
N GLN A 105 5.34 5.44 5.19
CA GLN A 105 5.16 5.04 6.59
C GLN A 105 3.92 5.68 7.21
N LEU A 106 3.73 6.99 7.03
CA LEU A 106 2.55 7.68 7.54
C LEU A 106 1.27 7.10 6.96
N ARG A 107 1.19 6.90 5.64
CA ARG A 107 0.04 6.25 4.98
C ARG A 107 -0.22 4.87 5.58
N THR A 108 0.81 4.06 5.70
CA THR A 108 0.68 2.70 6.25
C THR A 108 0.15 2.72 7.68
N TYR A 109 0.71 3.56 8.55
CA TYR A 109 0.23 3.70 9.94
C TYR A 109 -1.17 4.31 10.04
N TYR A 110 -1.50 5.27 9.18
CA TYR A 110 -2.83 5.87 9.15
C TYR A 110 -3.89 4.81 8.83
N TYR A 111 -3.75 4.07 7.72
CA TYR A 111 -4.73 3.04 7.36
C TYR A 111 -4.71 1.85 8.31
N GLN A 112 -3.57 1.55 8.97
CA GLN A 112 -3.55 0.58 10.05
C GLN A 112 -4.44 1.04 11.22
N GLY A 113 -4.34 2.33 11.58
CA GLY A 113 -5.20 2.94 12.59
C GLY A 113 -6.68 2.91 12.20
N ARG A 114 -7.01 3.20 10.94
CA ARG A 114 -8.39 3.11 10.41
C ARG A 114 -8.98 1.70 10.56
N ILE A 115 -8.24 0.67 10.20
CA ILE A 115 -8.69 -0.73 10.35
C ILE A 115 -8.92 -1.08 11.83
N TYR A 116 -8.02 -0.65 12.73
CA TYR A 116 -8.25 -0.83 14.18
C TYR A 116 -9.48 -0.07 14.70
N GLN A 117 -9.75 1.14 14.20
CA GLN A 117 -11.00 1.85 14.54
C GLN A 117 -12.23 1.05 14.10
N ASN A 118 -12.18 0.45 12.90
CA ASN A 118 -13.27 -0.39 12.38
C ASN A 118 -13.47 -1.67 13.19
N GLN A 119 -12.41 -2.19 13.82
CA GLN A 119 -12.49 -3.29 14.79
C GLN A 119 -13.05 -2.86 16.16
N GLY A 120 -13.10 -1.55 16.44
CA GLY A 120 -13.37 -1.02 17.78
C GLY A 120 -12.18 -1.09 18.73
N ASP A 121 -10.98 -1.45 18.25
CA ASP A 121 -9.74 -1.45 19.02
C ASP A 121 -9.10 -0.05 18.99
N ASP A 122 -9.72 0.87 19.75
CA ASP A 122 -9.31 2.27 19.82
C ASP A 122 -7.87 2.44 20.33
N ASP A 123 -7.41 1.55 21.21
CA ASP A 123 -6.06 1.57 21.77
C ASP A 123 -5.00 1.27 20.71
N SER A 124 -5.22 0.22 19.91
CA SER A 124 -4.33 -0.09 18.78
C SER A 124 -4.42 0.97 17.70
N ALA A 125 -5.61 1.53 17.45
CA ALA A 125 -5.77 2.65 16.53
C ALA A 125 -4.93 3.87 16.97
N MET A 126 -5.04 4.28 18.24
CA MET A 126 -4.25 5.38 18.80
C MET A 126 -2.74 5.12 18.65
N ARG A 127 -2.28 3.91 18.99
CA ARG A 127 -0.87 3.52 18.84
C ARG A 127 -0.39 3.64 17.39
N SER A 128 -1.18 3.22 16.42
CA SER A 128 -0.85 3.37 15.00
C SER A 128 -0.74 4.84 14.60
N PHE A 129 -1.71 5.68 14.97
CA PHE A 129 -1.65 7.11 14.66
C PHE A 129 -0.48 7.82 15.36
N MET A 130 -0.11 7.42 16.59
CA MET A 130 1.07 7.94 17.28
C MET A 130 2.36 7.63 16.51
N LYS A 131 2.54 6.39 16.04
CA LYS A 131 3.70 6.02 15.20
C LYS A 131 3.78 6.88 13.94
N GLY A 132 2.65 7.18 13.29
CA GLY A 132 2.59 8.09 12.15
C GLY A 132 2.98 9.52 12.51
N ARG A 133 2.45 10.06 13.61
CA ARG A 133 2.77 11.40 14.11
C ARG A 133 4.25 11.56 14.46
N ASP A 134 4.87 10.54 15.05
CA ASP A 134 6.27 10.56 15.49
C ASP A 134 7.27 10.61 14.32
N LEU A 135 6.80 10.45 13.08
CA LEU A 135 7.60 10.75 11.89
C LEU A 135 7.93 12.26 11.80
N GLY A 136 7.06 13.11 12.34
CA GLY A 136 7.26 14.53 12.54
C GLY A 136 7.56 15.29 11.24
N LYS A 137 8.55 16.19 11.28
CA LYS A 137 8.93 17.06 10.16
C LYS A 137 9.49 16.32 8.93
N ARG A 138 9.64 15.00 8.98
CA ARG A 138 10.11 14.18 7.84
C ARG A 138 8.99 13.89 6.85
N VAL A 139 7.73 13.99 7.28
CA VAL A 139 6.54 13.84 6.43
C VAL A 139 6.36 15.10 5.58
N THR A 140 6.08 14.91 4.30
CA THR A 140 5.70 16.00 3.38
C THR A 140 4.20 16.05 3.12
N ASP A 141 3.50 14.91 3.28
CA ASP A 141 2.03 14.80 3.17
C ASP A 141 1.33 15.44 4.38
N SER A 142 1.29 16.77 4.38
CA SER A 142 0.75 17.57 5.49
C SER A 142 -0.76 17.35 5.70
N LEU A 143 -1.49 17.03 4.62
CA LEU A 143 -2.92 16.76 4.70
C LEU A 143 -3.19 15.46 5.46
N LEU A 144 -2.46 14.40 5.13
CA LEU A 144 -2.59 13.13 5.85
C LEU A 144 -2.13 13.22 7.30
N LEU A 145 -1.09 14.03 7.57
CA LEU A 145 -0.68 14.29 8.95
C LEU A 145 -1.79 14.99 9.74
N ALA A 146 -2.48 15.96 9.14
CA ALA A 146 -3.64 16.61 9.74
C ALA A 146 -4.78 15.61 10.02
N TYR A 147 -5.11 14.72 9.07
CA TYR A 147 -6.10 13.66 9.31
C TYR A 147 -5.70 12.72 10.44
N THR A 148 -4.41 12.38 10.54
CA THR A 148 -3.88 11.56 11.64
C THR A 148 -4.11 12.24 12.98
N LEU A 149 -3.83 13.55 13.10
CA LEU A 149 -4.07 14.32 14.33
C LEU A 149 -5.56 14.43 14.69
N VAL A 150 -6.43 14.61 13.69
CA VAL A 150 -7.89 14.63 13.89
C VAL A 150 -8.39 13.27 14.38
N ALA A 151 -7.89 12.17 13.83
CA ALA A 151 -8.24 10.82 14.27
C ALA A 151 -7.83 10.61 15.73
N GLN A 152 -6.63 11.05 16.13
CA GLN A 152 -6.20 11.02 17.53
C GLN A 152 -7.13 11.84 18.44
N GLY A 153 -7.45 13.08 18.05
CA GLY A 153 -8.36 13.94 18.82
C GLY A 153 -9.75 13.31 19.01
N THR A 154 -10.26 12.64 17.97
CA THR A 154 -11.54 11.93 18.02
C THR A 154 -11.49 10.76 19.01
N LEU A 155 -10.41 9.97 19.00
CA LEU A 155 -10.21 8.87 19.94
C LEU A 155 -10.06 9.36 21.39
N TYR A 156 -9.30 10.44 21.61
CA TYR A 156 -9.22 11.07 22.94
C TYR A 156 -10.60 11.50 23.43
N LEU A 157 -11.38 12.20 22.60
CA LEU A 157 -12.72 12.66 22.99
C LEU A 157 -13.64 11.49 23.33
N LYS A 158 -13.54 10.37 22.60
CA LYS A 158 -14.32 9.16 22.87
C LYS A 158 -13.96 8.56 24.23
N GLN A 159 -12.68 8.48 24.57
CA GLN A 159 -12.22 7.99 25.88
C GLN A 159 -12.76 8.87 27.02
N TYR A 160 -12.64 10.21 26.93
CA TYR A 160 -13.11 11.12 27.99
C TYR A 160 -14.64 11.29 28.09
N LYS A 161 -15.41 10.85 27.09
CA LYS A 161 -16.89 10.90 27.11
C LYS A 161 -17.54 9.59 27.56
N THR A 162 -16.75 8.55 27.82
CA THR A 162 -17.25 7.24 28.24
C THR A 162 -17.16 7.02 29.76
N ASP A 163 -16.88 8.09 30.52
CA ASP A 163 -17.13 8.22 31.96
C ASP A 163 -18.52 8.86 32.21
#